data_AF-A0A0E3GRJ9-F1
#
_entry.id   AF-A0A0E3GRJ9-F1
#
_cell.length_a   1.000
_cell.length_b   1.000
_cell.length_c   1.000
_cell.angle_alpha   90.00
_cell.angle_beta   90.00
_cell.angle_gamma   90.00
#
_symmetry.space_group_name_H-M   'P 1'
#
loop_
_entity.id
_entity.type
_entity.pdbx_description
1 polymer ?
#
loop_
_entity_poly.entity_id
_entity_poly.type
_entity_poly.pdbx_seq_one_letter_code
_entity_poly.pdbx_strand_id
1 'polypeptide(L)'
;MWIHDKIKKDLEDIYPGSIKKLNNIKSIPYEKAILLTAYLWENCFSTDNDIWVGSSRGLLWQIPNDWIETNVEKILQHIKIDWSDDFQYSNMCAVFFHIPSILKILIDIARKKVINSAVLEFVNDFEEYLPNGDMHIYQKTMELFESSKGLLID
;
A
#
# COMPACT_ATOMS: atom_id res chain seq x y z
N MET A 1 8.76 -24.87 -0.59
CA MET A 1 7.72 -24.09 0.11
C MET A 1 7.22 -23.06 -0.86
N TRP A 2 5.93 -23.04 -1.18
CA TRP A 2 5.39 -22.10 -2.17
C TRP A 2 5.44 -20.67 -1.61
N ILE A 3 5.53 -19.66 -2.48
CA ILE A 3 5.65 -18.25 -2.07
C ILE A 3 4.49 -17.82 -1.17
N HIS A 4 3.27 -18.29 -1.46
CA HIS A 4 2.11 -18.09 -0.60
C HIS A 4 2.28 -18.69 0.80
N ASP A 5 2.91 -19.85 0.93
CA ASP A 5 3.17 -20.47 2.24
C ASP A 5 4.15 -19.64 3.06
N LYS A 6 5.09 -18.95 2.39
CA LYS A 6 6.06 -18.08 3.06
C LYS A 6 5.41 -16.81 3.62
N ILE A 7 4.63 -16.08 2.82
CA ILE A 7 3.90 -14.89 3.33
C ILE A 7 3.00 -15.30 4.49
N LYS A 8 2.24 -16.39 4.32
CA LYS A 8 1.35 -16.87 5.38
C LYS A 8 2.11 -17.18 6.66
N LYS A 9 3.24 -17.88 6.55
CA LYS A 9 4.10 -18.18 7.69
C LYS A 9 4.61 -16.89 8.35
N ASP A 10 5.13 -15.95 7.58
CA ASP A 10 5.68 -14.70 8.11
C ASP A 10 4.60 -13.89 8.86
N LEU A 11 3.36 -13.86 8.35
CA LEU A 11 2.23 -13.21 9.04
C LEU A 11 1.81 -13.95 10.32
N GLU A 12 1.80 -15.29 10.30
CA GLU A 12 1.51 -16.12 11.48
C GLU A 12 2.59 -15.97 12.56
N ASP A 13 3.86 -15.81 12.17
CA ASP A 13 4.99 -15.56 13.07
C ASP A 13 4.89 -14.17 13.73
N ILE A 14 4.35 -13.16 13.02
CA ILE A 14 4.06 -11.84 13.63
C ILE A 14 2.92 -11.95 14.64
N TYR A 15 1.82 -12.61 14.27
CA TYR A 15 0.67 -12.88 15.13
C TYR A 15 -0.13 -14.12 14.67
N PRO A 16 -0.31 -15.13 15.56
CA PRO A 16 -1.07 -16.32 15.21
C PRO A 16 -2.53 -16.06 14.84
N GLY A 17 -2.97 -16.63 13.72
CA GLY A 17 -4.29 -16.47 13.13
C GLY A 17 -4.51 -15.12 12.46
N SER A 18 -3.45 -14.38 12.13
CA SER A 18 -3.51 -13.04 11.52
C SER A 18 -4.26 -13.02 10.20
N ILE A 19 -4.00 -13.99 9.30
CA ILE A 19 -4.58 -14.04 7.95
C ILE A 19 -6.12 -14.00 8.00
N LYS A 20 -6.72 -14.75 8.94
CA LYS A 20 -8.18 -14.82 9.09
C LYS A 20 -8.79 -13.59 9.76
N LYS A 21 -7.96 -12.69 10.28
CA LYS A 21 -8.35 -11.52 11.07
C LYS A 21 -8.03 -10.19 10.38
N LEU A 22 -7.46 -10.18 9.17
CA LEU A 22 -7.10 -8.95 8.47
C LEU A 22 -8.31 -8.03 8.23
N ASN A 23 -9.47 -8.59 7.85
CA ASN A 23 -10.72 -7.84 7.71
C ASN A 23 -11.31 -7.31 9.03
N ASN A 24 -10.84 -7.83 10.16
CA ASN A 24 -11.16 -7.37 11.51
C ASN A 24 -9.86 -7.04 12.26
N ILE A 25 -8.99 -6.25 11.62
CA ILE A 25 -7.65 -5.93 12.12
C ILE A 25 -7.68 -5.33 13.54
N LYS A 26 -8.78 -4.63 13.88
CA LYS A 26 -9.03 -4.04 15.21
C LYS A 26 -9.11 -5.08 16.34
N SER A 27 -9.31 -6.37 16.01
CA SER A 27 -9.27 -7.50 16.97
C SER A 27 -7.86 -8.03 17.26
N ILE A 28 -6.86 -7.58 16.48
CA ILE A 28 -5.45 -7.90 16.69
C ILE A 28 -4.86 -6.82 17.62
N PRO A 29 -3.96 -7.17 18.56
CA PRO A 29 -3.25 -6.17 19.36
C PRO A 29 -2.61 -5.10 18.48
N TYR A 30 -2.80 -3.82 18.83
CA TYR A 30 -2.45 -2.68 17.99
C TYR A 30 -1.06 -2.74 17.36
N GLU A 31 -0.02 -2.95 18.17
CA GLU A 31 1.37 -3.05 17.69
C GLU A 31 1.56 -4.18 16.68
N LYS A 32 0.86 -5.30 16.86
CA LYS A 32 0.91 -6.43 15.92
C LYS A 32 0.18 -6.10 14.62
N ALA A 33 -0.97 -5.42 14.70
CA ALA A 33 -1.68 -4.94 13.53
C ALA A 33 -0.83 -3.98 12.68
N ILE A 34 -0.09 -3.05 13.32
CA ILE A 34 0.85 -2.16 12.65
C ILE A 34 1.94 -2.95 11.91
N LEU A 35 2.59 -3.90 12.60
CA LEU A 35 3.65 -4.72 12.00
C LEU A 35 3.16 -5.59 10.84
N LEU A 36 1.98 -6.20 10.96
CA LEU A 36 1.37 -6.98 9.87
C LEU A 36 1.12 -6.10 8.63
N THR A 37 0.56 -4.91 8.84
CA THR A 37 0.24 -3.98 7.75
C THR A 37 1.51 -3.44 7.10
N ALA A 38 2.52 -3.10 7.90
CA ALA A 38 3.82 -2.65 7.42
C ALA A 38 4.51 -3.72 6.57
N TYR A 39 4.55 -4.97 7.05
CA TYR A 39 5.11 -6.10 6.30
C TYR A 39 4.40 -6.28 4.96
N LEU A 40 3.07 -6.30 4.94
CA LEU A 40 2.30 -6.47 3.71
C LEU A 40 2.55 -5.34 2.73
N TRP A 41 2.59 -4.10 3.21
CA TRP A 41 2.78 -2.94 2.35
C TRP A 41 4.22 -2.84 1.80
N GLU A 42 5.24 -3.08 2.61
CA GLU A 42 6.64 -3.10 2.18
C GLU A 42 6.83 -4.07 0.99
N ASN A 43 6.30 -5.29 1.13
CA ASN A 43 6.38 -6.32 0.10
C ASN A 43 5.54 -6.03 -1.17
N CYS A 44 4.77 -4.93 -1.21
CA CYS A 44 4.14 -4.48 -2.44
C CYS A 44 5.09 -3.70 -3.37
N PHE A 45 6.24 -3.22 -2.89
CA PHE A 45 7.13 -2.38 -3.69
C PHE A 45 8.63 -2.63 -3.46
N SER A 46 9.03 -3.36 -2.42
CA SER A 46 10.44 -3.62 -2.09
C SER A 46 11.01 -4.91 -2.73
N THR A 47 10.23 -5.61 -3.54
CA THR A 47 10.56 -6.92 -4.11
C THR A 47 10.34 -6.91 -5.62
N ASP A 48 11.22 -7.59 -6.35
CA ASP A 48 11.12 -7.83 -7.79
C ASP A 48 10.24 -9.05 -8.15
N ASN A 49 9.77 -9.79 -7.14
CA ASN A 49 8.92 -10.96 -7.33
C ASN A 49 7.43 -10.59 -7.43
N ASP A 50 6.88 -10.62 -8.65
CA ASP A 50 5.48 -10.29 -8.96
C ASP A 50 4.44 -11.09 -8.16
N ILE A 51 4.70 -12.38 -7.89
CA ILE A 51 3.79 -13.22 -7.10
C ILE A 51 3.73 -12.70 -5.66
N TRP A 52 4.87 -12.25 -5.13
CA TRP A 52 4.98 -11.69 -3.79
C TRP A 52 4.26 -10.35 -3.68
N VAL A 53 4.42 -9.48 -4.69
CA VAL A 53 3.69 -8.21 -4.81
C VAL A 53 2.19 -8.45 -4.86
N GLY A 54 1.72 -9.29 -5.78
CA GLY A 54 0.29 -9.58 -5.95
C GLY A 54 -0.35 -10.18 -4.70
N SER A 55 0.35 -11.13 -4.05
CA SER A 55 -0.13 -11.76 -2.82
C SER A 55 -0.21 -10.77 -1.65
N SER A 56 0.82 -9.96 -1.46
CA SER A 56 0.88 -9.00 -0.35
C SER A 56 -0.16 -7.91 -0.53
N ARG A 57 -0.34 -7.42 -1.76
CA ARG A 57 -1.39 -6.46 -2.12
C ARG A 57 -2.79 -7.01 -1.87
N GLY A 58 -3.06 -8.24 -2.30
CA GLY A 58 -4.35 -8.90 -2.09
C GLY A 58 -4.70 -9.11 -0.61
N LEU A 59 -3.70 -9.37 0.24
CA LEU A 59 -3.88 -9.47 1.70
C LEU A 59 -4.02 -8.09 2.36
N LEU A 60 -3.21 -7.11 1.93
CA LEU A 60 -3.25 -5.73 2.43
C LEU A 60 -4.62 -5.11 2.23
N TRP A 61 -5.23 -5.32 1.06
CA TRP A 61 -6.56 -4.82 0.73
C TRP A 61 -7.72 -5.50 1.49
N GLN A 62 -7.45 -6.55 2.26
CA GLN A 62 -8.44 -7.07 3.21
C GLN A 62 -8.51 -6.22 4.47
N ILE A 63 -7.48 -5.42 4.77
CA ILE A 63 -7.46 -4.53 5.93
C ILE A 63 -8.35 -3.32 5.61
N PRO A 64 -9.28 -2.93 6.52
CA PRO A 64 -10.15 -1.79 6.28
C PRO A 64 -9.37 -0.49 6.00
N ASN A 65 -9.72 0.18 4.90
CA ASN A 65 -9.04 1.39 4.43
C ASN A 65 -9.07 2.52 5.48
N ASP A 66 -10.15 2.68 6.23
CA ASP A 66 -10.29 3.66 7.33
C ASP A 66 -9.22 3.44 8.41
N TRP A 67 -8.92 2.17 8.70
CA TRP A 67 -7.91 1.81 9.67
C TRP A 67 -6.50 2.09 9.15
N ILE A 68 -6.21 1.78 7.89
CA ILE A 68 -4.91 2.09 7.27
C ILE A 68 -4.70 3.60 7.25
N GLU A 69 -5.69 4.37 6.80
CA GLU A 69 -5.65 5.83 6.74
C GLU A 69 -5.34 6.45 8.11
N THR A 70 -6.05 6.01 9.16
CA THR A 70 -5.82 6.48 10.54
C THR A 70 -4.41 6.19 11.04
N ASN A 71 -3.77 5.13 10.56
CA ASN A 71 -2.50 4.63 11.08
C ASN A 71 -1.33 4.78 10.11
N VAL A 72 -1.51 5.49 9.00
CA VAL A 72 -0.55 5.45 7.88
C VAL A 72 0.85 5.90 8.29
N GLU A 73 0.95 7.00 9.05
CA GLU A 73 2.24 7.50 9.51
C GLU A 73 2.94 6.51 10.45
N LYS A 74 2.16 5.84 11.30
CA LYS A 74 2.69 4.84 12.23
C LYS A 74 3.16 3.60 11.47
N ILE A 75 2.40 3.15 10.47
CA ILE A 75 2.77 2.03 9.61
C ILE A 75 4.09 2.35 8.87
N LEU A 76 4.19 3.54 8.27
CA LEU A 76 5.37 3.97 7.51
C LEU A 76 6.66 4.06 8.38
N GLN A 77 6.55 4.23 9.69
CA GLN A 77 7.71 4.16 10.60
C GLN A 77 8.35 2.76 10.63
N HIS A 78 7.61 1.71 10.26
CA HIS A 78 8.07 0.32 10.26
C HIS A 78 8.46 -0.19 8.87
N ILE A 79 8.29 0.61 7.83
CA ILE A 79 8.59 0.26 6.45
C ILE A 79 9.93 0.88 6.05
N LYS A 80 10.81 0.11 5.40
CA LYS A 80 12.05 0.63 4.83
C LYS A 80 11.80 1.09 3.40
N ILE A 81 11.64 2.39 3.22
CA ILE A 81 11.49 3.03 1.90
C ILE A 81 12.72 3.88 1.62
N ASP A 82 13.31 3.67 0.44
CA ASP A 82 14.20 4.67 -0.16
C ASP A 82 13.35 5.74 -0.84
N TRP A 83 13.20 6.90 -0.19
CA TRP A 83 12.42 8.02 -0.72
C TRP A 83 13.09 8.73 -1.90
N SER A 84 14.32 8.36 -2.26
CA SER A 84 15.03 8.87 -3.43
C SER A 84 14.89 7.97 -4.66
N ASP A 85 14.40 6.75 -4.46
CA ASP A 85 14.13 5.74 -5.48
C ASP A 85 12.71 5.95 -6.05
N ASP A 86 12.65 6.37 -7.31
CA ASP A 86 11.43 6.66 -8.03
C ASP A 86 10.59 5.41 -8.31
N PHE A 87 11.22 4.25 -8.48
CA PHE A 87 10.53 2.98 -8.66
C PHE A 87 9.85 2.51 -7.36
N GLN A 88 10.56 2.57 -6.23
CA GLN A 88 9.96 2.21 -4.94
C GLN A 88 8.84 3.17 -4.54
N TYR A 89 9.06 4.48 -4.70
CA TYR A 89 8.06 5.47 -4.38
C TYR A 89 6.80 5.32 -5.24
N SER A 90 6.97 5.19 -6.56
CA SER A 90 5.84 5.06 -7.48
C SER A 90 5.00 3.81 -7.20
N ASN A 91 5.64 2.67 -6.96
CA ASN A 91 4.94 1.44 -6.60
C ASN A 91 4.24 1.55 -5.24
N MET A 92 4.87 2.15 -4.23
CA MET A 92 4.24 2.38 -2.93
C MET A 92 2.96 3.21 -3.05
N CYS A 93 2.98 4.27 -3.86
CA CYS A 93 1.81 5.11 -4.16
C CYS A 93 0.76 4.34 -4.96
N ALA A 94 1.17 3.54 -5.95
CA ALA A 94 0.27 2.76 -6.81
C ALA A 94 -0.58 1.74 -6.01
N VAL A 95 -0.08 1.24 -4.87
CA VAL A 95 -0.84 0.33 -3.98
C VAL A 95 -2.17 0.96 -3.53
N PHE A 96 -2.14 2.25 -3.19
CA PHE A 96 -3.26 2.99 -2.62
C PHE A 96 -3.77 4.12 -3.51
N PHE A 97 -3.48 4.04 -4.80
CA PHE A 97 -3.91 5.03 -5.77
C PHE A 97 -5.43 5.29 -5.78
N HIS A 98 -6.21 4.24 -5.54
CA HIS A 98 -7.67 4.27 -5.46
C HIS A 98 -8.20 4.78 -4.10
N ILE A 99 -7.31 5.14 -3.17
CA ILE A 99 -7.64 5.67 -1.85
C ILE A 99 -6.96 7.05 -1.71
N PRO A 100 -7.61 8.12 -2.19
CA PRO A 100 -6.95 9.42 -2.29
C PRO A 100 -6.45 10.00 -0.97
N SER A 101 -7.12 9.69 0.15
CA SER A 101 -6.68 10.13 1.47
C SER A 101 -5.31 9.58 1.84
N ILE A 102 -5.07 8.28 1.62
CA ILE A 102 -3.77 7.65 1.85
C ILE A 102 -2.73 8.19 0.86
N LEU A 103 -3.08 8.30 -0.43
CA LEU A 103 -2.19 8.82 -1.46
C LEU A 103 -1.71 10.24 -1.13
N LYS A 104 -2.62 11.10 -0.66
CA LYS A 104 -2.30 12.46 -0.24
C LYS A 104 -1.27 12.48 0.89
N ILE A 105 -1.40 11.60 1.89
CA ILE A 105 -0.43 11.55 3.00
C ILE A 105 0.95 11.12 2.48
N LEU A 106 1.03 10.18 1.54
CA LEU A 106 2.29 9.77 0.92
C LEU A 106 2.95 10.91 0.16
N ILE A 107 2.17 11.65 -0.65
CA ILE A 107 2.63 12.85 -1.36
C ILE A 107 3.18 13.89 -0.38
N ASP A 108 2.44 14.19 0.69
CA ASP A 108 2.85 15.19 1.70
C ASP A 108 4.14 14.79 2.43
N ILE A 109 4.35 13.50 2.68
CA ILE A 109 5.60 12.97 3.26
C ILE A 109 6.74 13.04 2.25
N ALA A 110 6.50 12.65 1.00
CA ALA A 110 7.49 12.68 -0.07
C ALA A 110 7.99 14.10 -0.30
N ARG A 111 7.09 15.11 -0.42
CA ARG A 111 7.47 16.52 -0.56
C ARG A 111 8.43 17.02 0.54
N LYS A 112 8.39 16.44 1.74
CA LYS A 112 9.27 16.79 2.86
C LYS A 112 10.60 16.04 2.86
N LYS A 113 10.66 14.85 2.24
CA LYS A 113 11.81 13.93 2.30
C LYS A 113 12.61 13.84 1.00
N VAL A 114 12.00 14.17 -0.12
CA VAL A 114 12.54 13.95 -1.46
C VAL A 114 13.53 15.05 -1.87
N ILE A 115 14.61 14.65 -2.51
CA ILE A 115 15.66 15.53 -3.06
C ILE A 115 15.84 15.31 -4.58
N ASN A 116 15.16 14.31 -5.16
CA ASN A 116 15.30 13.87 -6.56
C ASN A 116 14.16 14.45 -7.44
N SER A 117 14.50 14.98 -8.62
CA SER A 117 13.53 15.50 -9.59
C SER A 117 12.57 14.45 -10.14
N ALA A 118 13.02 13.21 -10.37
CA ALA A 118 12.15 12.14 -10.87
C ALA A 118 11.04 11.77 -9.88
N VAL A 119 11.38 11.71 -8.59
CA VAL A 119 10.37 11.48 -7.55
C VAL A 119 9.42 12.69 -7.42
N LEU A 120 9.91 13.92 -7.64
CA LEU A 120 9.06 15.11 -7.67
C LEU A 120 8.09 15.10 -8.86
N GLU A 121 8.49 14.57 -10.02
CA GLU A 121 7.59 14.33 -11.16
C GLU A 121 6.48 13.37 -10.75
N PHE A 122 6.82 12.19 -10.20
CA PHE A 122 5.81 11.26 -9.69
C PHE A 122 4.90 11.86 -8.61
N VAL A 123 5.44 12.68 -7.71
CA VAL A 123 4.64 13.41 -6.71
C VAL A 123 3.58 14.27 -7.38
N ASN A 124 3.96 15.03 -8.41
CA ASN A 124 3.03 15.90 -9.14
C ASN A 124 2.02 15.07 -9.94
N ASP A 125 2.46 14.02 -10.63
CA ASP A 125 1.58 13.11 -11.34
C ASP A 125 0.55 12.51 -10.38
N PHE A 126 0.98 11.96 -9.23
CA PHE A 126 0.07 11.39 -8.22
C PHE A 126 -0.92 12.42 -7.67
N GLU A 127 -0.51 13.68 -7.55
CA GLU A 127 -1.36 14.76 -7.07
C GLU A 127 -2.51 15.08 -8.05
N GLU A 128 -2.28 14.94 -9.36
CA GLU A 128 -3.33 15.12 -10.38
C GLU A 128 -4.48 14.11 -10.23
N TYR A 129 -4.24 12.96 -9.63
CA TYR A 129 -5.27 11.94 -9.37
C TYR A 129 -6.03 12.13 -8.06
N LEU A 130 -5.72 13.14 -7.25
CA LEU A 130 -6.52 13.43 -6.05
C LEU A 130 -7.91 13.98 -6.45
N PRO A 131 -8.95 13.86 -5.60
CA PRO A 131 -10.30 14.38 -5.86
C PRO A 131 -10.38 15.88 -6.18
N ASN A 132 -9.37 16.64 -5.75
CA ASN A 132 -9.23 18.07 -6.03
C ASN A 132 -8.21 18.37 -7.14
N GLY A 133 -7.60 17.34 -7.73
CA GLY A 133 -6.78 17.40 -8.94
C GLY A 133 -7.64 17.42 -10.20
N ASP A 134 -7.14 16.92 -11.33
CA ASP A 134 -7.96 16.82 -12.54
C ASP A 134 -9.00 15.72 -12.36
N MET A 135 -10.26 16.15 -12.15
CA MET A 135 -11.38 15.26 -11.89
C MET A 135 -11.62 14.23 -13.00
N HIS A 136 -11.27 14.55 -14.26
CA HIS A 136 -11.39 13.62 -15.38
C HIS A 136 -10.37 12.47 -15.27
N ILE A 137 -9.15 12.81 -14.87
CA ILE A 137 -8.06 11.87 -14.68
C ILE A 137 -8.36 10.93 -13.49
N TYR A 138 -8.88 11.47 -12.38
CA TYR A 138 -9.33 10.65 -11.24
C TYR A 138 -10.43 9.65 -11.63
N GLN A 139 -11.48 10.10 -12.33
CA GLN A 139 -12.60 9.25 -12.75
C GLN A 139 -12.13 8.08 -13.63
N LYS A 140 -11.31 8.37 -14.64
CA LYS A 140 -10.77 7.36 -15.55
C LYS A 140 -9.94 6.30 -14.82
N THR A 141 -9.18 6.70 -13.81
CA THR A 141 -8.39 5.73 -13.05
C THR A 141 -9.23 4.88 -12.11
N MET A 142 -10.29 5.44 -11.52
CA MET A 142 -11.26 4.65 -10.75
C MET A 142 -11.99 3.61 -11.61
N GLU A 143 -12.33 3.95 -12.85
CA GLU A 143 -12.90 3.01 -13.82
C GLU A 143 -11.93 1.85 -14.14
N LEU A 144 -10.65 2.17 -14.39
CA LEU A 144 -9.61 1.16 -14.61
C LEU A 144 -9.40 0.27 -13.39
N PHE A 145 -9.41 0.84 -12.19
CA PHE A 145 -9.32 0.07 -10.94
C PHE A 145 -10.48 -0.91 -10.79
N GLU A 146 -11.74 -0.46 -10.95
CA GLU A 146 -12.91 -1.34 -10.82
C GLU A 146 -12.91 -2.45 -11.89
N SER A 147 -12.45 -2.17 -13.12
CA SER A 147 -12.25 -3.22 -14.13
C SER A 147 -11.17 -4.24 -13.75
N SER A 148 -10.11 -3.80 -13.07
CA SER A 148 -8.98 -4.65 -12.65
C SER A 148 -9.32 -5.49 -11.42
N LYS A 149 -10.20 -4.98 -10.55
CA LYS A 149 -10.71 -5.69 -9.37
C LYS A 149 -11.49 -6.95 -9.74
N GLY A 150 -12.21 -6.94 -10.86
CA GLY A 150 -12.90 -8.13 -11.39
C GLY A 150 -11.95 -9.23 -11.87
N LEU A 151 -10.73 -8.90 -12.28
CA LEU A 151 -9.73 -9.85 -12.81
C LEU A 151 -8.91 -10.56 -11.73
N LEU A 152 -8.99 -10.12 -10.47
CA LEU A 152 -8.26 -10.70 -9.33
C LEU A 152 -9.13 -11.66 -8.49
N ILE A 153 -10.40 -11.83 -8.84
CA ILE A 153 -11.39 -12.65 -8.12
C ILE A 153 -11.73 -13.95 -8.87
N ASP A 154 -11.24 -14.12 -10.11
CA ASP A 154 -11.43 -15.33 -10.94
C ASP A 154 -10.18 -16.23 -10.98
#